data_AF-A0A812TKA6-F1
#
_entry.id   AF-A0A812TKA6-F1
#
_cell.length_a   1.000
_cell.length_b   1.000
_cell.length_c   1.000
_cell.angle_alpha   90.00
_cell.angle_beta   90.00
_cell.angle_gamma   90.00
#
_symmetry.space_group_name_H-M   'P 1'
#
loop_
_entity.id
_entity.type
_entity.pdbx_description
1 polymer ?
#
loop_
_entity_poly.entity_id
_entity_poly.type
_entity_poly.pdbx_seq_one_letter_code
_entity_poly.pdbx_strand_id
1 'polypeptide(L)'
;MWPLLLSLVVTSAVQHRQPEYNRSELSILIPEARPLVSLPLVALQAHTHFPELQVQILYGQENDDFVHNEETLLRLRRAGSLVLTPLPLTFAVGNLTKGRYSTMLKCPEFWESALTPKILLVQADSWLCNSARASIKPFLGYDYVGSPWGHLVPACGEAGGNGGLSLRDKEAMLRVARMEKNLEELVEPEDVFFCSHAGTLRMPPTVEARRFATEEKLPGQSAESAAQGIFGVHKLVTKDPNGFSEKEVANFEEHCPGVTLMVDSIGRSDTSPNWRDSEDLIHAWRGTALRRLVLAQTVGRSLVAVSLRDLKRA
;
A
#
# COMPACT_ATOMS: atom_id res chain seq x y z
N MET A 1 30.34 -42.11 -27.57
CA MET A 1 30.78 -42.46 -26.21
C MET A 1 30.65 -41.21 -25.35
N TRP A 2 30.04 -41.37 -24.17
CA TRP A 2 29.47 -40.35 -23.27
C TRP A 2 30.28 -39.06 -23.01
N PRO A 3 29.60 -37.93 -22.77
CA PRO A 3 30.15 -36.80 -22.02
C PRO A 3 29.97 -37.02 -20.50
N LEU A 4 31.04 -36.83 -19.75
CA LEU A 4 31.11 -36.90 -18.29
C LEU A 4 30.46 -35.65 -17.65
N LEU A 5 29.28 -35.87 -17.06
CA LEU A 5 28.80 -35.39 -15.76
C LEU A 5 29.51 -34.18 -15.12
N LEU A 6 28.88 -33.01 -15.23
CA LEU A 6 28.81 -32.05 -14.12
C LEU A 6 27.33 -31.87 -13.75
N SER A 7 26.84 -32.78 -12.91
CA SER A 7 25.57 -32.62 -12.19
C SER A 7 25.81 -31.65 -11.04
N LEU A 8 25.60 -30.35 -11.28
CA LEU A 8 25.43 -29.37 -10.22
C LEU A 8 24.01 -29.56 -9.68
N VAL A 9 23.92 -30.37 -8.63
CA VAL A 9 22.72 -30.50 -7.80
C VAL A 9 22.46 -29.14 -7.16
N VAL A 10 21.53 -28.36 -7.73
CA VAL A 10 20.90 -27.25 -7.01
C VAL A 10 19.95 -27.88 -6.00
N THR A 11 20.48 -28.22 -4.82
CA THR A 11 19.63 -28.50 -3.66
C THR A 11 18.98 -27.19 -3.28
N SER A 12 17.69 -27.05 -3.56
CA SER A 12 16.86 -25.98 -3.02
C SER A 12 16.72 -26.18 -1.51
N ALA A 13 17.64 -25.65 -0.73
CA ALA A 13 17.41 -25.41 0.68
C ALA A 13 16.43 -24.24 0.78
N VAL A 14 15.14 -24.53 0.97
CA VAL A 14 14.19 -23.55 1.52
C VAL A 14 14.65 -23.31 2.95
N GLN A 15 15.48 -22.29 3.14
CA GLN A 15 15.90 -21.87 4.47
C GLN A 15 14.72 -21.11 5.06
N HIS A 16 13.94 -21.77 5.91
CA HIS A 16 12.84 -21.14 6.67
C HIS A 16 13.41 -20.03 7.56
N ARG A 17 13.51 -18.82 7.03
CA ARG A 17 13.74 -17.62 7.84
C ARG A 17 12.50 -17.36 8.68
N GLN A 18 12.73 -16.97 9.93
CA GLN A 18 11.70 -16.39 10.77
C GLN A 18 11.10 -15.16 10.06
N PRO A 19 9.79 -14.93 10.17
CA PRO A 19 9.16 -13.75 9.59
C PRO A 19 9.81 -12.48 10.15
N GLU A 20 10.06 -11.49 9.30
CA GLU A 20 10.71 -10.24 9.70
C GLU A 20 9.76 -9.33 10.47
N TYR A 21 8.48 -9.36 10.07
CA TYR A 21 7.40 -8.62 10.71
C TYR A 21 6.40 -9.56 11.39
N ASN A 22 5.88 -9.15 12.54
CA ASN A 22 4.87 -9.93 13.25
C ASN A 22 3.47 -9.61 12.70
N ARG A 23 2.80 -10.64 12.16
CA ARG A 23 1.45 -10.54 11.59
C ARG A 23 0.35 -10.15 12.58
N SER A 24 0.60 -10.23 13.88
CA SER A 24 -0.31 -9.78 14.94
C SER A 24 -0.08 -8.32 15.33
N GLU A 25 1.06 -7.74 14.96
CA GLU A 25 1.44 -6.37 15.31
C GLU A 25 1.23 -5.39 14.15
N LEU A 26 1.40 -5.87 12.91
CA LEU A 26 1.30 -5.07 11.69
C LEU A 26 0.45 -5.78 10.64
N SER A 27 -0.41 -5.03 9.96
CA SER A 27 -1.18 -5.48 8.79
C SER A 27 -1.19 -4.40 7.71
N ILE A 28 -1.57 -4.80 6.50
CA ILE A 28 -1.84 -3.89 5.38
C ILE A 28 -3.35 -3.67 5.31
N LEU A 29 -3.78 -2.42 5.15
CA LEU A 29 -5.19 -2.04 5.09
C LEU A 29 -5.49 -1.31 3.78
N ILE A 30 -6.47 -1.78 3.02
CA ILE A 30 -6.92 -1.20 1.76
C ILE A 30 -8.43 -0.92 1.86
N PRO A 31 -8.84 0.30 2.21
CA PRO A 31 -10.25 0.69 2.15
C PRO A 31 -10.62 1.07 0.71
N GLU A 32 -11.49 0.29 0.07
CA GLU A 32 -11.98 0.56 -1.28
C GLU A 32 -13.36 -0.08 -1.46
N ALA A 33 -14.35 0.73 -1.84
CA ALA A 33 -15.73 0.29 -2.03
C ALA A 33 -16.10 0.08 -3.50
N ARG A 34 -15.20 0.39 -4.44
CA ARG A 34 -15.43 0.27 -5.88
C ARG A 34 -14.75 -0.99 -6.44
N PRO A 35 -15.30 -1.61 -7.49
CA PRO A 35 -14.66 -2.73 -8.16
C PRO A 35 -13.57 -2.20 -9.09
N LEU A 36 -12.46 -1.70 -8.53
CA LEU A 36 -11.40 -1.08 -9.33
C LEU A 36 -10.51 -2.13 -10.01
N VAL A 37 -10.15 -1.87 -11.28
CA VAL A 37 -9.18 -2.68 -12.05
C VAL A 37 -7.85 -2.82 -11.31
N SER A 38 -7.42 -1.78 -10.59
CA SER A 38 -6.14 -1.77 -9.89
C SER A 38 -6.16 -2.50 -8.54
N LEU A 39 -7.33 -2.72 -7.92
CA LEU A 39 -7.42 -3.20 -6.54
C LEU A 39 -6.77 -4.59 -6.33
N PRO A 40 -7.03 -5.61 -7.17
CA PRO A 40 -6.37 -6.91 -7.04
C PRO A 40 -4.85 -6.83 -7.18
N LEU A 41 -4.37 -6.01 -8.11
CA LEU A 41 -2.93 -5.83 -8.30
C LEU A 41 -2.28 -5.14 -7.10
N VAL A 42 -2.90 -4.09 -6.54
CA VAL A 42 -2.39 -3.41 -5.34
C VAL A 42 -2.31 -4.39 -4.15
N ALA A 43 -3.34 -5.20 -3.94
CA ALA A 43 -3.33 -6.22 -2.89
C ALA A 43 -2.25 -7.28 -3.09
N LEU A 44 -2.10 -7.79 -4.33
CA LEU A 44 -1.07 -8.78 -4.67
C LEU A 44 0.34 -8.19 -4.53
N GLN A 45 0.54 -6.94 -4.96
CA GLN A 45 1.82 -6.26 -4.87
C GLN A 45 2.22 -6.02 -3.41
N ALA A 46 1.28 -5.57 -2.58
CA ALA A 46 1.51 -5.39 -1.15
C ALA A 46 1.86 -6.71 -0.44
N HIS A 47 1.14 -7.80 -0.75
CA HIS A 47 1.48 -9.13 -0.26
C HIS A 47 2.86 -9.60 -0.75
N THR A 48 3.26 -9.26 -1.98
CA THR A 48 4.58 -9.62 -2.51
C THR A 48 5.73 -8.91 -1.77
N HIS A 49 5.52 -7.67 -1.29
CA HIS A 49 6.49 -6.98 -0.45
C HIS A 49 6.54 -7.53 0.99
N PHE A 50 5.38 -7.93 1.52
CA PHE A 50 5.21 -8.35 2.90
C PHE A 50 4.46 -9.69 2.99
N PRO A 51 5.08 -10.81 2.56
CA PRO A 51 4.41 -12.11 2.47
C PRO A 51 3.94 -12.67 3.82
N GLU A 52 4.52 -12.21 4.94
CA GLU A 52 4.10 -12.61 6.28
C GLU A 52 2.91 -11.81 6.83
N LEU A 53 2.64 -10.63 6.28
CA LEU A 53 1.59 -9.74 6.77
C LEU A 53 0.25 -10.09 6.13
N GLN A 54 -0.82 -9.85 6.89
CA GLN A 54 -2.17 -9.96 6.37
C GLN A 54 -2.55 -8.69 5.62
N VAL A 55 -3.09 -8.84 4.42
CA VAL A 55 -3.80 -7.77 3.71
C VAL A 55 -5.24 -7.80 4.16
N GLN A 56 -5.78 -6.66 4.53
CA GLN A 56 -7.19 -6.46 4.86
C GLN A 56 -7.79 -5.51 3.83
N ILE A 57 -8.82 -5.96 3.10
CA ILE A 57 -9.62 -5.08 2.26
C ILE A 57 -10.92 -4.75 2.99
N LEU A 58 -11.17 -3.45 3.17
CA LEU A 58 -12.47 -2.97 3.62
C LEU A 58 -13.32 -2.67 2.40
N TYR A 59 -14.41 -3.42 2.25
CA TYR A 59 -15.24 -3.41 1.04
C TYR A 59 -16.66 -2.91 1.32
N GLY A 60 -17.29 -2.33 0.30
CA GLY A 60 -18.66 -1.83 0.34
C GLY A 60 -19.62 -2.73 -0.44
N GLN A 61 -20.90 -2.34 -0.51
CA GLN A 61 -21.90 -3.09 -1.27
C GLN A 61 -21.59 -3.10 -2.78
N GLU A 62 -21.06 -2.00 -3.31
CA GLU A 62 -20.80 -1.83 -4.75
C GLU A 62 -19.69 -2.75 -5.28
N ASN A 63 -18.81 -3.25 -4.40
CA ASN A 63 -17.74 -4.17 -4.80
C ASN A 63 -17.76 -5.51 -4.07
N ASP A 64 -18.84 -5.84 -3.35
CA ASP A 64 -18.96 -7.09 -2.59
C ASP A 64 -18.75 -8.32 -3.48
N ASP A 65 -19.47 -8.41 -4.60
CA ASP A 65 -19.32 -9.50 -5.57
C ASP A 65 -17.91 -9.54 -6.17
N PHE A 66 -17.34 -8.37 -6.49
CA PHE A 66 -16.00 -8.24 -7.03
C PHE A 66 -14.93 -8.78 -6.08
N VAL A 67 -14.88 -8.32 -4.83
CA VAL A 67 -13.83 -8.76 -3.88
C VAL A 67 -13.97 -10.22 -3.47
N HIS A 68 -15.17 -10.80 -3.61
CA HIS A 68 -15.43 -12.20 -3.34
C HIS A 68 -15.05 -13.14 -4.49
N ASN A 69 -15.20 -12.69 -5.74
CA ASN A 69 -15.15 -13.56 -6.91
C ASN A 69 -14.02 -13.24 -7.91
N GLU A 70 -13.31 -12.12 -7.75
CA GLU A 70 -12.09 -11.87 -8.52
C GLU A 70 -10.99 -12.90 -8.20
N GLU A 71 -10.38 -13.46 -9.24
CA GLU A 71 -9.59 -14.70 -9.16
C GLU A 71 -8.35 -14.53 -8.28
N THR A 72 -7.58 -13.45 -8.45
CA THR A 72 -6.40 -13.18 -7.64
C THR A 72 -6.74 -12.92 -6.17
N LEU A 73 -7.77 -12.12 -5.89
CA LEU A 73 -8.26 -11.88 -4.52
C LEU A 73 -8.74 -13.18 -3.87
N LEU A 74 -9.49 -14.01 -4.59
CA LEU A 74 -9.95 -15.32 -4.14
C LEU A 74 -8.78 -16.24 -3.79
N ARG A 75 -7.70 -16.23 -4.59
CA ARG A 75 -6.48 -17.00 -4.32
C ARG A 75 -5.75 -16.50 -3.07
N LEU A 76 -5.58 -15.19 -2.90
CA LEU A 76 -4.97 -14.61 -1.70
C LEU A 76 -5.77 -14.96 -0.43
N ARG A 77 -7.10 -14.99 -0.52
CA ARG A 77 -7.97 -15.42 0.59
C ARG A 77 -7.81 -16.90 0.91
N ARG A 78 -7.81 -17.76 -0.10
CA ARG A 78 -7.60 -19.22 0.07
C ARG A 78 -6.23 -19.53 0.67
N ALA A 79 -5.23 -18.71 0.38
CA ALA A 79 -3.89 -18.80 0.98
C ALA A 79 -3.83 -18.28 2.43
N GLY A 80 -4.88 -17.61 2.92
CA GLY A 80 -4.91 -16.99 4.26
C GLY A 80 -4.17 -15.65 4.36
N SER A 81 -3.73 -15.10 3.21
CA SER A 81 -3.00 -13.83 3.12
C SER A 81 -3.91 -12.61 3.09
N LEU A 82 -5.17 -12.77 2.64
CA LEU A 82 -6.16 -11.70 2.51
C LEU A 82 -7.38 -11.95 3.39
N VAL A 83 -7.81 -10.92 4.12
CA VAL A 83 -9.06 -10.85 4.87
C VAL A 83 -9.94 -9.77 4.27
N LEU A 84 -11.23 -10.07 4.13
CA LEU A 84 -12.24 -9.09 3.73
C LEU A 84 -13.04 -8.68 4.96
N THR A 85 -13.27 -7.38 5.11
CA THR A 85 -14.08 -6.81 6.19
C THR A 85 -15.08 -5.83 5.59
N PRO A 86 -16.39 -5.96 5.86
CA PRO A 86 -17.35 -4.95 5.43
C PRO A 86 -16.97 -3.59 6.02
N LEU A 87 -17.12 -2.54 5.23
CA LEU A 87 -17.07 -1.16 5.73
C LEU A 87 -18.12 -0.96 6.84
N PRO A 88 -17.90 -0.01 7.78
CA PRO A 88 -18.93 0.39 8.73
C PRO A 88 -20.22 0.76 7.98
N LEU A 89 -21.39 0.38 8.51
CA LEU A 89 -22.67 0.44 7.80
C LEU A 89 -22.96 1.81 7.16
N THR A 90 -22.59 2.90 7.83
CA THR A 90 -22.72 4.29 7.36
C THR A 90 -21.98 4.55 6.03
N PHE A 91 -20.93 3.80 5.76
CA PHE A 91 -20.05 3.94 4.59
C PHE A 91 -20.14 2.77 3.61
N ALA A 92 -20.82 1.68 3.99
CA ALA A 92 -20.96 0.49 3.17
C ALA A 92 -21.86 0.70 1.93
N VAL A 93 -22.78 1.67 1.98
CA VAL A 93 -23.75 1.95 0.90
C VAL A 93 -23.31 3.13 0.03
N GLY A 94 -23.42 2.93 -1.29
CA GLY A 94 -23.16 3.94 -2.32
C GLY A 94 -21.69 4.29 -2.49
N ASN A 95 -21.43 5.23 -3.40
CA ASN A 95 -20.05 5.59 -3.77
C ASN A 95 -19.32 6.34 -2.63
N LEU A 96 -18.08 5.92 -2.32
CA LEU A 96 -17.17 6.65 -1.45
C LEU A 96 -16.54 7.81 -2.22
N THR A 97 -17.24 8.95 -2.25
CA THR A 97 -16.64 10.20 -2.73
C THR A 97 -15.43 10.58 -1.88
N LYS A 98 -14.51 11.41 -2.39
CA LYS A 98 -13.33 11.87 -1.64
C LYS A 98 -13.70 12.40 -0.24
N GLY A 99 -14.78 13.19 -0.15
CA GLY A 99 -15.31 13.69 1.12
C GLY A 99 -15.80 12.58 2.04
N ARG A 100 -16.66 11.67 1.56
CA ARG A 100 -17.15 10.54 2.37
C ARG A 100 -16.02 9.62 2.84
N TYR A 101 -15.03 9.39 1.98
CA TYR A 101 -13.85 8.61 2.30
C TYR A 101 -13.03 9.27 3.41
N SER A 102 -12.80 10.58 3.29
CA SER A 102 -12.15 11.38 4.33
C SER A 102 -12.91 11.30 5.65
N THR A 103 -14.23 11.56 5.65
CA THR A 103 -15.07 11.44 6.86
C THR A 103 -14.98 10.05 7.49
N MET A 104 -15.04 8.99 6.69
CA MET A 104 -14.90 7.61 7.15
C MET A 104 -13.59 7.36 7.89
N LEU A 105 -12.47 7.82 7.35
CA LEU A 105 -11.17 7.65 8.01
C LEU A 105 -11.05 8.49 9.30
N LYS A 106 -11.88 9.52 9.51
CA LYS A 106 -11.95 10.22 10.79
C LYS A 106 -12.80 9.50 11.84
N CYS A 107 -13.62 8.52 11.46
CA CYS A 107 -14.55 7.84 12.35
C CYS A 107 -13.87 6.76 13.22
N PRO A 108 -14.18 6.68 14.53
CA PRO A 108 -13.67 5.60 15.39
C PRO A 108 -14.01 4.20 14.88
N GLU A 109 -15.23 4.01 14.38
CA GLU A 109 -15.74 2.70 13.91
C GLU A 109 -14.88 2.13 12.77
N PHE A 110 -14.30 3.00 11.94
CA PHE A 110 -13.36 2.59 10.90
C PHE A 110 -12.10 1.96 11.53
N TRP A 111 -11.46 2.66 12.46
CA TRP A 111 -10.22 2.17 13.09
C TRP A 111 -10.44 0.96 13.98
N GLU A 112 -11.62 0.84 14.61
CA GLU A 112 -12.00 -0.34 15.40
C GLU A 112 -11.99 -1.62 14.56
N SER A 113 -12.31 -1.53 13.26
CA SER A 113 -12.31 -2.66 12.32
C SER A 113 -10.91 -3.14 11.89
N ALA A 114 -9.85 -2.35 12.14
CA ALA A 114 -8.50 -2.73 11.77
C ALA A 114 -7.98 -3.92 12.60
N LEU A 115 -7.28 -4.85 11.95
CA LEU A 115 -6.91 -6.14 12.55
C LEU A 115 -5.76 -6.07 13.55
N THR A 116 -4.86 -5.10 13.42
CA THR A 116 -3.62 -5.02 14.20
C THR A 116 -3.37 -3.63 14.79
N PRO A 117 -2.52 -3.52 15.82
CA PRO A 117 -2.15 -2.23 16.41
C PRO A 117 -1.48 -1.25 15.44
N LYS A 118 -0.55 -1.72 14.60
CA LYS A 118 0.05 -0.93 13.53
C LYS A 118 -0.57 -1.29 12.19
N ILE A 119 -0.79 -0.28 11.35
CA ILE A 119 -1.50 -0.41 10.09
C ILE A 119 -0.70 0.30 9.00
N LEU A 120 -0.34 -0.42 7.94
CA LEU A 120 0.10 0.17 6.68
C LEU A 120 -1.12 0.37 5.79
N LEU A 121 -1.65 1.60 5.73
CA LEU A 121 -2.77 1.94 4.88
C LEU A 121 -2.27 2.20 3.45
N VAL A 122 -2.85 1.50 2.48
CA VAL A 122 -2.51 1.58 1.05
C VAL A 122 -3.79 1.80 0.26
N GLN A 123 -4.01 3.01 -0.25
CA GLN A 123 -5.11 3.31 -1.17
C GLN A 123 -4.85 2.68 -2.55
N ALA A 124 -5.93 2.47 -3.31
CA ALA A 124 -5.87 1.79 -4.62
C ALA A 124 -5.11 2.56 -5.73
N ASP A 125 -4.68 3.79 -5.44
CA ASP A 125 -3.81 4.65 -6.26
C ASP A 125 -2.40 4.83 -5.65
N SER A 126 -2.01 3.93 -4.74
CA SER A 126 -0.69 3.86 -4.12
C SER A 126 0.12 2.66 -4.62
N TRP A 127 1.44 2.76 -4.55
CA TRP A 127 2.34 1.73 -5.03
C TRP A 127 3.59 1.60 -4.16
N LEU A 128 3.91 0.41 -3.68
CA LEU A 128 5.14 0.16 -2.93
C LEU A 128 6.35 0.02 -3.86
N CYS A 129 7.53 0.38 -3.37
CA CYS A 129 8.78 0.34 -4.11
C CYS A 129 9.71 -0.74 -3.56
N ASN A 130 10.78 -1.08 -4.28
CA ASN A 130 11.72 -2.15 -3.95
C ASN A 130 12.25 -2.09 -2.50
N SER A 131 12.43 -0.87 -1.97
CA SER A 131 12.96 -0.66 -0.62
C SER A 131 11.92 -0.84 0.49
N ALA A 132 10.61 -0.84 0.18
CA ALA A 132 9.51 -0.72 1.14
C ALA A 132 9.67 -1.66 2.34
N ARG A 133 9.99 -2.91 2.04
CA ARG A 133 10.21 -3.93 3.06
C ARG A 133 11.33 -3.53 4.00
N ALA A 134 12.52 -3.26 3.49
CA ALA A 134 13.69 -2.95 4.32
C ALA A 134 13.57 -1.62 5.07
N SER A 135 12.80 -0.66 4.53
CA SER A 135 12.74 0.71 5.05
C SER A 135 11.58 1.00 5.98
N ILE A 136 10.60 0.10 6.18
CA ILE A 136 9.45 0.36 7.07
C ILE A 136 9.82 0.43 8.55
N LYS A 137 10.87 -0.30 8.98
CA LYS A 137 11.17 -0.55 10.39
C LYS A 137 11.36 0.73 11.25
N PRO A 138 12.11 1.76 10.80
CA PRO A 138 12.25 3.00 11.56
C PRO A 138 10.93 3.73 11.79
N PHE A 139 9.94 3.53 10.92
CA PHE A 139 8.65 4.24 11.00
C PHE A 139 7.69 3.61 12.01
N LEU A 140 7.90 2.36 12.41
CA LEU A 140 7.02 1.64 13.35
C LEU A 140 6.95 2.27 14.75
N GLY A 141 7.89 3.16 15.10
CA GLY A 141 7.88 3.90 16.36
C GLY A 141 6.91 5.10 16.40
N TYR A 142 6.38 5.51 15.24
CA TYR A 142 5.48 6.66 15.10
C TYR A 142 4.00 6.25 15.15
N ASP A 143 3.16 7.22 15.50
CA ASP A 143 1.71 7.09 15.54
C ASP A 143 1.09 7.40 14.17
N TYR A 144 1.67 8.36 13.45
CA TYR A 144 1.28 8.70 12.09
C TYR A 144 2.50 9.07 11.23
N VAL A 145 2.63 8.40 10.08
CA VAL A 145 3.54 8.75 8.99
C VAL A 145 2.75 8.79 7.69
N GLY A 146 2.63 9.96 7.06
CA GLY A 146 2.00 10.12 5.75
C GLY A 146 3.02 10.35 4.63
N SER A 147 2.53 10.42 3.40
CA SER A 147 3.33 10.85 2.24
C SER A 147 3.55 12.36 2.28
N PRO A 148 4.76 12.91 2.43
CA PRO A 148 4.93 14.34 2.68
C PRO A 148 4.42 15.20 1.52
N TRP A 149 3.68 16.26 1.88
CA TRP A 149 3.21 17.25 0.93
C TRP A 149 4.36 18.09 0.35
N GLY A 150 4.21 18.53 -0.90
CA GLY A 150 5.16 19.43 -1.55
C GLY A 150 5.10 20.89 -1.06
N HIS A 151 4.16 21.17 -0.15
CA HIS A 151 3.80 22.49 0.37
C HIS A 151 3.62 22.45 1.91
N LEU A 152 3.66 23.61 2.56
CA LEU A 152 3.43 23.73 4.00
C LEU A 152 1.93 23.67 4.29
N VAL A 153 1.54 22.83 5.25
CA VAL A 153 0.18 22.80 5.83
C VAL A 153 0.27 23.39 7.24
N PRO A 154 -0.18 24.65 7.49
CA PRO A 154 0.07 25.33 8.76
C PRO A 154 -0.41 24.58 10.01
N ALA A 155 -1.52 23.84 9.90
CA ALA A 155 -2.08 23.09 11.01
C ALA A 155 -1.19 21.92 11.47
N CYS A 156 -0.31 21.43 10.61
CA CYS A 156 0.48 20.22 10.78
C CYS A 156 1.85 20.42 11.43
N GLY A 157 2.30 21.66 11.59
CA GLY A 157 3.71 21.92 11.89
C GLY A 157 4.64 21.39 10.78
N GLU A 158 5.84 20.94 11.17
CA GLU A 158 6.86 20.46 10.22
C GLU A 158 6.71 18.97 9.84
N ALA A 159 5.81 18.24 10.51
CA ALA A 159 5.61 16.79 10.33
C ALA A 159 4.21 16.50 9.79
N GLY A 160 4.05 15.50 8.94
CA GLY A 160 2.76 15.18 8.32
C GLY A 160 2.90 14.55 6.94
N GLY A 161 1.79 14.49 6.24
CA GLY A 161 1.71 13.96 4.89
C GLY A 161 0.32 13.45 4.58
N ASN A 162 0.09 13.16 3.31
CA ASN A 162 -1.13 12.56 2.81
C ASN A 162 -1.34 11.16 3.37
N GLY A 163 -2.60 10.85 3.69
CA GLY A 163 -3.01 9.62 4.36
C GLY A 163 -3.11 8.39 3.46
N GLY A 164 -3.09 8.55 2.13
CA GLY A 164 -3.40 7.48 1.18
C GLY A 164 -2.34 6.39 1.04
N LEU A 165 -1.07 6.72 1.27
CA LEU A 165 -0.05 5.74 1.66
C LEU A 165 0.52 6.19 2.99
N SER A 166 0.14 5.52 4.07
CA SER A 166 0.49 5.93 5.43
C SER A 166 0.70 4.77 6.38
N LEU A 167 1.50 5.01 7.43
CA LEU A 167 1.58 4.14 8.59
C LEU A 167 0.83 4.78 9.75
N ARG A 168 -0.04 4.00 10.39
CA ARG A 168 -0.98 4.46 11.42
C ARG A 168 -0.94 3.54 12.64
N ASP A 169 -0.98 4.14 13.82
CA ASP A 169 -1.24 3.45 15.08
C ASP A 169 -2.73 3.49 15.41
N LYS A 170 -3.36 2.31 15.50
CA LYS A 170 -4.80 2.15 15.73
C LYS A 170 -5.27 2.93 16.96
N GLU A 171 -4.60 2.77 18.09
CA GLU A 171 -5.00 3.42 19.33
C GLU A 171 -4.79 4.93 19.27
N ALA A 172 -3.75 5.40 18.59
CA ALA A 172 -3.55 6.83 18.36
C ALA A 172 -4.64 7.44 17.47
N MET A 173 -5.02 6.75 16.40
CA MET A 173 -6.11 7.20 15.53
C MET A 173 -7.44 7.22 16.30
N LEU A 174 -7.74 6.20 17.09
CA LEU A 174 -8.93 6.15 17.94
C LEU A 174 -8.95 7.28 18.98
N ARG A 175 -7.82 7.60 19.60
CA ARG A 175 -7.72 8.71 20.56
C ARG A 175 -8.11 10.03 19.91
N VAL A 176 -7.55 10.34 18.73
CA VAL A 176 -7.85 11.60 18.01
C VAL A 176 -9.28 11.61 17.47
N ALA A 177 -9.72 10.51 16.83
CA ALA A 177 -11.07 10.38 16.27
C ALA A 177 -12.18 10.59 17.32
N ARG A 178 -11.93 10.22 18.58
CA ARG A 178 -12.89 10.36 19.69
C ARG A 178 -12.85 11.74 20.37
N MET A 179 -11.88 12.60 20.04
CA MET A 179 -11.83 13.96 20.58
C MET A 179 -12.89 14.87 19.95
N GLU A 180 -13.21 14.62 18.67
CA GLU A 180 -14.17 15.42 17.93
C GLU A 180 -15.57 14.83 17.94
N LYS A 181 -16.56 15.67 18.26
CA LYS A 181 -17.97 15.26 18.35
C LYS A 181 -18.75 15.43 17.05
N ASN A 182 -18.30 16.32 16.17
CA ASN A 182 -19.00 16.69 14.94
C ASN A 182 -18.11 16.48 13.69
N LEU A 183 -17.71 15.23 13.44
CA LEU A 183 -16.81 14.91 12.32
C LEU A 183 -17.35 15.31 10.93
N GLU A 184 -18.67 15.39 10.77
CA GLU A 184 -19.32 15.80 9.52
C GLU A 184 -19.20 17.31 9.23
N GLU A 185 -18.95 18.13 10.26
CA GLU A 185 -18.75 19.58 10.12
C GLU A 185 -17.30 19.92 9.75
N LEU A 186 -16.40 18.94 9.83
CA LEU A 186 -14.98 19.09 9.54
C LEU A 186 -14.70 19.00 8.04
N VAL A 187 -14.47 20.16 7.43
CA VAL A 187 -14.27 20.32 5.98
C VAL A 187 -12.87 19.90 5.53
N GLU A 188 -11.89 19.90 6.43
CA GLU A 188 -10.52 19.54 6.09
C GLU A 188 -10.39 18.05 5.72
N PRO A 189 -9.44 17.68 4.84
CA PRO A 189 -9.13 16.28 4.58
C PRO A 189 -8.68 15.53 5.85
N GLU A 190 -8.86 14.22 5.88
CA GLU A 190 -8.52 13.36 7.02
C GLU A 190 -7.05 13.50 7.45
N ASP A 191 -6.16 13.60 6.48
CA ASP A 191 -4.74 13.67 6.75
C ASP A 191 -4.39 14.95 7.49
N VAL A 192 -4.95 16.09 7.08
CA VAL A 192 -4.90 17.37 7.80
C VAL A 192 -5.56 17.28 9.17
N PHE A 193 -6.70 16.59 9.28
CA PHE A 193 -7.40 16.38 10.55
C PHE A 193 -6.48 15.69 11.59
N PHE A 194 -5.93 14.52 11.29
CA PHE A 194 -5.04 13.84 12.22
C PHE A 194 -3.74 14.61 12.45
N CYS A 195 -3.17 15.14 11.38
CA CYS A 195 -1.93 15.89 11.43
C CYS A 195 -2.03 17.17 12.28
N SER A 196 -3.19 17.83 12.33
CA SER A 196 -3.43 18.97 13.20
C SER A 196 -3.37 18.65 14.69
N HIS A 197 -3.38 17.36 15.04
CA HIS A 197 -3.20 16.83 16.38
C HIS A 197 -1.75 16.38 16.65
N ALA A 198 -0.75 17.00 16.02
CA ALA A 198 0.68 16.70 16.23
C ALA A 198 1.15 16.84 17.69
N GLY A 199 0.42 17.57 18.55
CA GLY A 199 0.67 17.59 20.00
C GLY A 199 0.25 16.31 20.73
N THR A 200 -0.61 15.50 20.13
CA THR A 200 -1.14 14.23 20.65
C THR A 200 -0.51 13.01 19.96
N LEU A 201 -0.10 13.16 18.71
CA LEU A 201 0.47 12.10 17.88
C LEU A 201 1.98 12.19 17.82
N ARG A 202 2.67 11.07 18.00
CA ARG A 202 4.10 10.98 17.70
C ARG A 202 4.31 10.89 16.18
N MET A 203 4.75 11.97 15.58
CA MET A 203 5.00 12.07 14.13
C MET A 203 6.50 12.23 13.83
N PRO A 204 6.99 11.74 12.67
CA PRO A 204 8.40 11.87 12.29
C PRO A 204 8.76 13.30 11.92
N PRO A 205 10.02 13.73 12.17
CA PRO A 205 10.51 14.99 11.60
C PRO A 205 10.47 14.93 10.06
N THR A 206 10.36 16.10 9.40
CA THR A 206 10.18 16.19 7.93
C THR A 206 11.21 15.38 7.14
N VAL A 207 12.47 15.39 7.59
CA VAL A 207 13.59 14.71 6.93
C VAL A 207 13.37 13.19 6.91
N GLU A 208 12.82 12.63 7.99
CA GLU A 208 12.48 11.21 8.05
C GLU A 208 11.21 10.90 7.25
N ALA A 209 10.18 11.74 7.37
CA ALA A 209 8.93 11.58 6.64
C ALA A 209 9.14 11.49 5.11
N ARG A 210 10.08 12.28 4.56
CA ARG A 210 10.46 12.26 3.13
C ARG A 210 11.03 10.94 2.63
N ARG A 211 11.41 10.04 3.53
CA ARG A 211 11.92 8.70 3.19
C ARG A 211 10.80 7.66 3.15
N PHE A 212 9.61 7.97 3.67
CA PHE A 212 8.48 7.04 3.71
C PHE A 212 7.74 6.97 2.38
N ALA A 213 7.31 8.08 1.81
CA ALA A 213 6.62 8.04 0.53
C ALA A 213 6.75 9.35 -0.23
N THR A 214 6.35 9.35 -1.49
CA THR A 214 6.33 10.55 -2.34
C THR A 214 4.95 10.76 -2.96
N GLU A 215 4.45 11.99 -2.93
CA GLU A 215 3.14 12.35 -3.48
C GLU A 215 3.22 13.40 -4.60
N GLU A 216 4.12 14.40 -4.50
CA GLU A 216 4.12 15.56 -5.43
C GLU A 216 5.50 15.91 -6.02
N LYS A 217 6.59 15.38 -5.45
CA LYS A 217 7.96 15.63 -5.93
C LYS A 217 8.80 14.36 -5.81
N LEU A 218 9.65 14.12 -6.80
CA LEU A 218 10.75 13.15 -6.67
C LEU A 218 11.60 13.54 -5.43
N PRO A 219 12.16 12.58 -4.69
CA PRO A 219 13.14 12.92 -3.67
C PRO A 219 14.24 13.74 -4.36
N GLY A 220 14.60 14.89 -3.81
CA GLY A 220 15.72 15.67 -4.33
C GLY A 220 16.93 14.76 -4.44
N GLN A 221 17.65 14.81 -5.57
CA GLN A 221 18.79 13.93 -5.90
C GLN A 221 20.03 14.24 -5.04
N SER A 222 19.92 14.22 -3.72
CA SER A 222 21.10 14.15 -2.86
C SER A 222 21.60 12.69 -2.84
N ALA A 223 22.92 12.51 -2.74
CA ALA A 223 23.52 11.18 -2.66
C ALA A 223 22.97 10.35 -1.47
N GLU A 224 22.49 11.02 -0.41
CA GLU A 224 21.86 10.40 0.76
C GLU A 224 20.44 9.91 0.50
N SER A 225 19.64 10.60 -0.32
CA SER A 225 18.28 10.16 -0.67
C SER A 225 18.29 8.99 -1.67
N ALA A 226 19.27 8.95 -2.57
CA ALA A 226 19.49 7.85 -3.51
C ALA A 226 19.93 6.55 -2.81
N ALA A 227 20.65 6.63 -1.69
CA ALA A 227 21.20 5.47 -0.99
C ALA A 227 20.19 4.66 -0.17
N GLN A 228 19.04 5.25 0.20
CA GLN A 228 18.07 4.61 1.11
C GLN A 228 16.78 4.13 0.45
N GLY A 229 16.57 4.49 -0.83
CA GLY A 229 15.40 4.08 -1.60
C GLY A 229 14.11 4.74 -1.13
N ILE A 230 13.14 4.82 -2.05
CA ILE A 230 11.79 5.32 -1.76
C ILE A 230 10.97 4.13 -1.26
N PHE A 231 10.18 4.29 -0.18
CA PHE A 231 9.32 3.21 0.30
C PHE A 231 8.06 3.03 -0.57
N GLY A 232 7.42 4.11 -1.01
CA GLY A 232 6.32 4.02 -1.97
C GLY A 232 5.92 5.35 -2.58
N VAL A 233 4.98 5.30 -3.52
CA VAL A 233 4.41 6.44 -4.23
C VAL A 233 2.91 6.46 -3.99
N HIS A 234 2.35 7.64 -3.75
CA HIS A 234 0.92 7.88 -3.65
C HIS A 234 0.46 8.91 -4.69
N LYS A 235 -0.85 8.97 -4.97
CA LYS A 235 -1.48 9.92 -5.90
C LYS A 235 -0.94 9.80 -7.33
N LEU A 236 -0.90 8.57 -7.82
CA LEU A 236 -0.47 8.24 -9.20
C LEU A 236 -1.46 8.72 -10.28
N VAL A 237 -2.46 9.54 -9.93
CA VAL A 237 -3.49 10.07 -10.85
C VAL A 237 -2.88 11.14 -11.76
N THR A 238 -2.53 10.78 -12.99
CA THR A 238 -1.83 11.68 -13.93
C THR A 238 -2.64 12.86 -14.44
N LYS A 239 -3.96 12.84 -14.25
CA LYS A 239 -4.89 13.93 -14.62
C LYS A 239 -5.16 14.92 -13.48
N ASP A 240 -4.66 14.66 -12.27
CA ASP A 240 -4.73 15.60 -11.16
C ASP A 240 -3.64 16.67 -11.37
N PRO A 241 -3.96 17.98 -11.37
CA PRO A 241 -2.96 19.03 -11.50
C PRO A 241 -1.90 19.01 -10.39
N ASN A 242 -2.17 18.33 -9.27
CA ASN A 242 -1.25 18.11 -8.17
C ASN A 242 -0.71 16.66 -8.10
N GLY A 243 -0.93 15.85 -9.14
CA GLY A 243 -0.40 14.50 -9.28
C GLY A 243 0.85 14.44 -10.18
N PHE A 244 1.44 13.25 -10.32
CA PHE A 244 2.59 13.03 -11.20
C PHE A 244 2.17 12.97 -12.68
N SER A 245 2.93 13.60 -13.58
CA SER A 245 2.81 13.34 -15.01
C SER A 245 3.26 11.91 -15.38
N GLU A 246 2.82 11.39 -16.53
CA GLU A 246 3.27 10.07 -17.02
C GLU A 246 4.80 9.96 -17.10
N LYS A 247 5.47 11.05 -17.50
CA LYS A 247 6.94 11.12 -17.55
C LYS A 247 7.57 11.02 -16.17
N GLU A 248 6.94 11.62 -15.15
CA GLU A 248 7.41 11.51 -13.76
C GLU A 248 7.16 10.12 -13.21
N VAL A 249 6.00 9.51 -13.51
CA VAL A 249 5.70 8.12 -13.13
C VAL A 249 6.74 7.16 -13.71
N ALA A 250 7.14 7.35 -14.97
CA ALA A 250 8.17 6.53 -15.62
C ALA A 250 9.54 6.56 -14.89
N ASN A 251 9.88 7.66 -14.21
CA ASN A 251 11.13 7.76 -13.45
C ASN A 251 11.14 6.85 -12.20
N PHE A 252 9.97 6.44 -11.71
CA PHE A 252 9.88 5.52 -10.58
C PHE A 252 10.04 4.06 -10.98
N GLU A 253 9.91 3.69 -12.26
CA GLU A 253 9.83 2.30 -12.72
C GLU A 253 11.05 1.43 -12.33
N GLU A 254 12.23 2.03 -12.22
CA GLU A 254 13.45 1.36 -11.74
C GLU A 254 13.35 0.99 -10.25
N HIS A 255 12.86 1.91 -9.43
CA HIS A 255 12.78 1.78 -7.97
C HIS A 255 11.46 1.14 -7.52
N CYS A 256 10.43 1.22 -8.35
CA CYS A 256 9.06 0.82 -8.09
C CYS A 256 8.52 0.05 -9.31
N PRO A 257 8.98 -1.19 -9.55
CA PRO A 257 8.67 -1.93 -10.77
C PRO A 257 7.17 -2.10 -10.98
N GLY A 258 6.70 -1.77 -12.19
CA GLY A 258 5.30 -1.89 -12.58
C GLY A 258 4.42 -0.70 -12.22
N VAL A 259 4.98 0.36 -11.62
CA VAL A 259 4.22 1.58 -11.30
C VAL A 259 3.58 2.21 -12.53
N THR A 260 4.22 2.09 -13.70
CA THR A 260 3.68 2.60 -14.97
C THR A 260 2.41 1.90 -15.43
N LEU A 261 2.16 0.66 -15.00
CA LEU A 261 0.91 -0.07 -15.30
C LEU A 261 -0.31 0.52 -14.59
N MET A 262 -0.07 1.31 -13.54
CA MET A 262 -1.15 1.96 -12.77
C MET A 262 -1.74 3.16 -13.51
N VAL A 263 -0.97 3.83 -14.38
CA VAL A 263 -1.36 5.09 -15.05
C VAL A 263 -2.73 5.00 -15.71
N ASP A 264 -3.00 3.93 -16.45
CA ASP A 264 -4.25 3.76 -17.21
C ASP A 264 -5.36 3.06 -16.43
N SER A 265 -5.05 2.49 -15.26
CA SER A 265 -6.01 1.69 -14.46
C SER A 265 -6.58 2.43 -13.26
N ILE A 266 -5.92 3.49 -12.79
CA ILE A 266 -6.35 4.21 -11.59
C ILE A 266 -7.75 4.81 -11.75
N GLY A 267 -8.62 4.48 -10.80
CA GLY A 267 -10.01 4.94 -10.75
C GLY A 267 -10.93 4.30 -11.79
N ARG A 268 -10.42 3.37 -12.63
CA ARG A 268 -11.23 2.61 -13.59
C ARG A 268 -11.93 1.46 -12.88
N SER A 269 -13.25 1.41 -12.95
CA SER A 269 -14.00 0.23 -12.52
C SER A 269 -13.83 -0.91 -13.52
N ASP A 270 -13.67 -2.12 -13.02
CA ASP A 270 -13.73 -3.33 -13.81
C ASP A 270 -15.20 -3.73 -13.97
N THR A 271 -15.71 -3.58 -15.20
CA THR A 271 -17.04 -4.04 -15.58
C THR A 271 -16.96 -5.15 -16.64
N SER A 272 -15.77 -5.73 -16.82
CA SER A 272 -15.54 -6.78 -17.80
C SER A 272 -16.08 -8.13 -17.28
N PRO A 273 -16.46 -9.06 -18.17
CA PRO A 273 -16.91 -10.38 -17.75
C PRO A 273 -15.85 -11.09 -16.89
N ASN A 274 -16.24 -11.53 -15.70
CA ASN A 274 -15.37 -12.17 -14.71
C ASN A 274 -14.12 -11.34 -14.34
N TRP A 275 -14.22 -10.01 -14.36
CA TRP A 275 -13.15 -9.11 -13.91
C TRP A 275 -11.83 -9.28 -14.68
N ARG A 276 -11.96 -9.58 -15.97
CA ARG A 276 -10.85 -9.87 -16.88
C ARG A 276 -9.85 -8.71 -16.97
N ASP A 277 -10.30 -7.47 -16.94
CA ASP A 277 -9.41 -6.31 -17.06
C ASP A 277 -8.42 -6.23 -15.88
N SER A 278 -8.85 -6.61 -14.68
CA SER A 278 -7.99 -6.73 -13.49
C SER A 278 -6.94 -7.83 -13.67
N GLU A 279 -7.36 -9.00 -14.17
CA GLU A 279 -6.47 -10.13 -14.42
C GLU A 279 -5.47 -9.87 -15.57
N ASP A 280 -5.89 -9.18 -16.62
CA ASP A 280 -5.01 -8.77 -17.72
C ASP A 280 -3.92 -7.79 -17.21
N LEU A 281 -4.28 -6.87 -16.29
CA LEU A 281 -3.33 -5.98 -15.62
C LEU A 281 -2.34 -6.75 -14.74
N ILE A 282 -2.81 -7.75 -13.98
CA ILE A 282 -1.97 -8.62 -13.15
C ILE A 282 -1.01 -9.43 -14.03
N HIS A 283 -1.49 -9.98 -15.14
CA HIS A 283 -0.66 -10.72 -16.10
C HIS A 283 0.44 -9.82 -16.67
N ALA A 284 0.11 -8.58 -17.05
CA ALA A 284 1.09 -7.60 -17.50
C ALA A 284 2.17 -7.32 -16.43
N TRP A 285 1.76 -7.11 -15.17
CA TRP A 285 2.68 -6.90 -14.05
C TRP A 285 3.60 -8.11 -13.80
N ARG A 286 3.06 -9.32 -13.81
CA ARG A 286 3.85 -10.56 -13.66
C ARG A 286 4.88 -10.72 -14.78
N GLY A 287 4.51 -10.37 -16.01
CA GLY A 287 5.37 -10.46 -17.19
C GLY A 287 6.50 -9.42 -17.20
N THR A 288 6.25 -8.23 -16.66
CA THR A 288 7.15 -7.08 -16.85
C THR A 288 7.88 -6.65 -15.59
N ALA A 289 7.27 -6.74 -14.40
CA ALA A 289 7.75 -6.09 -13.18
C ALA A 289 8.11 -7.08 -12.06
N LEU A 290 7.33 -8.15 -11.88
CA LEU A 290 7.50 -9.08 -10.77
C LEU A 290 8.92 -9.66 -10.67
N ARG A 291 9.53 -10.04 -11.80
CA ARG A 291 10.92 -10.55 -11.81
C ARG A 291 11.91 -9.51 -11.30
N ARG A 292 11.76 -8.24 -11.70
CA ARG A 292 12.63 -7.14 -11.27
C ARG A 292 12.48 -6.89 -9.78
N LEU A 293 11.24 -6.91 -9.27
CA LEU A 293 10.94 -6.79 -7.85
C LEU A 293 11.59 -7.91 -7.02
N VAL A 294 11.39 -9.18 -7.41
CA VAL A 294 11.97 -10.33 -6.71
C VAL A 294 13.50 -10.27 -6.72
N LEU A 295 14.11 -9.93 -7.86
CA LEU A 295 15.57 -9.76 -7.94
C LEU A 295 16.07 -8.65 -7.01
N ALA A 296 15.43 -7.48 -7.00
CA ALA A 296 15.82 -6.37 -6.13
C ALA A 296 15.77 -6.74 -4.64
N GLN A 297 14.73 -7.48 -4.22
CA GLN A 297 14.63 -7.98 -2.85
C GLN A 297 15.72 -9.01 -2.49
N THR A 298 16.19 -9.81 -3.45
CA THR A 298 17.26 -10.80 -3.21
C THR A 298 18.66 -10.19 -3.14
N VAL A 299 18.92 -9.09 -3.84
CA VAL A 299 20.24 -8.42 -3.91
C VAL A 299 20.52 -7.57 -2.65
N GLY A 300 19.49 -7.08 -1.96
CA GLY A 300 19.62 -6.25 -0.75
C GLY A 300 20.10 -6.99 0.52
N ARG A 301 19.93 -8.31 0.61
CA ARG A 301 20.60 -9.31 1.50
C ARG A 301 19.88 -10.67 1.40
N SER A 302 20.66 -11.76 1.37
CA SER A 302 20.30 -13.20 1.39
C SER A 302 18.85 -13.59 1.05
N LEU A 303 18.63 -14.02 -0.21
CA LEU A 303 17.56 -14.91 -0.70
C LEU A 303 16.33 -15.04 0.23
N VAL A 304 15.36 -14.14 0.08
CA VAL A 304 13.97 -14.49 0.37
C VAL A 304 13.52 -15.37 -0.78
N ALA A 305 13.42 -16.68 -0.53
CA ALA A 305 12.79 -17.59 -1.47
C ALA A 305 11.27 -17.35 -1.42
N VAL A 306 10.78 -16.31 -2.07
CA VAL A 306 9.42 -16.37 -2.61
C VAL A 306 9.51 -17.41 -3.70
N SER A 307 9.03 -18.62 -3.43
CA SER A 307 9.02 -19.68 -4.41
C SER A 307 8.28 -19.16 -5.64
N LEU A 308 8.94 -19.18 -6.81
CA LEU A 308 8.27 -18.93 -8.08
C LEU A 308 7.08 -19.88 -8.29
N ARG A 309 6.95 -20.97 -7.51
CA ARG A 309 5.75 -21.82 -7.50
C ARG A 309 4.56 -21.18 -6.79
N ASP A 310 4.77 -20.36 -5.76
CA ASP A 310 3.69 -19.69 -5.02
C ASP A 310 3.15 -18.49 -5.82
N LEU A 311 4.03 -17.76 -6.52
CA LEU A 311 3.65 -16.68 -7.46
C LEU A 311 3.08 -17.16 -8.80
N LYS A 312 3.34 -18.41 -9.21
CA LYS A 312 2.76 -19.03 -10.41
C LYS A 312 1.43 -19.76 -10.13
N ARG A 313 1.09 -19.97 -8.85
CA ARG A 313 -0.15 -20.64 -8.41
C ARG A 313 -1.14 -19.69 -7.77
N ALA A 314 -0.68 -18.56 -7.24
CA ALA A 314 -1.49 -17.35 -7.06
C ALA A 314 -1.80 -16.73 -8.42
#